data_AF-A0AAN8EW67-F1
#
_entry.id   AF-A0AAN8EW67-F1
#
_cell.length_a   1.000
_cell.length_b   1.000
_cell.length_c   1.000
_cell.angle_alpha   90.00
_cell.angle_beta   90.00
_cell.angle_gamma   90.00
#
_symmetry.space_group_name_H-M   'P 1'
#
loop_
_entity.id
_entity.type
_entity.pdbx_description
1 polymer ?
#
loop_
_entity_poly.entity_id
_entity_poly.type
_entity_poly.pdbx_seq_one_letter_code
_entity_poly.pdbx_strand_id
1 'polypeptide(L)'
;MDSVSEVPEHFEKLAQIEKLYGHLVVKGNEGIPDLSFLPYLGEIRSSNKKNFALEVHDNQNFVVKGLDSIKLIDGDAKIITEKDTDAPSAFKKHITDVTTGKASFSSRKCRGGQIGAEYLDKIGDSCREIIGDLIIQGLTETPKDIARLAGVEKIHGRLVVKGNTAVKDLSFLTALREISNPISKEPSLEIADNLNFALNGLTSIKKIHGNVYILSEKESDVSSVVKQHITSITDGTATFLVKQKTAGGAQTSKQGTTPSEAPTSIKKIHSGSVKAVTETGVTRTLVPISEQKNASKSEHHGSAKGGGSSAIWIVVILVVIFVLLALAMLGVIFANKYMKKQHNAKPAHKEVSMSHELGVISANKYMKEQQSAKTADTEKTMSRKSRESLE
;
A
#
# COMPACT_ATOMS: atom_id res chain seq x y z
N MET A 1 11.29 2.82 -24.85
CA MET A 1 10.01 2.77 -24.10
C MET A 1 9.20 3.87 -24.73
N ASP A 2 8.53 3.56 -25.84
CA ASP A 2 7.95 4.55 -26.75
C ASP A 2 6.53 4.10 -27.10
N SER A 3 5.71 3.84 -26.07
CA SER A 3 4.27 3.74 -26.24
C SER A 3 3.67 5.09 -25.88
N VAL A 4 3.93 6.09 -26.73
CA VAL A 4 3.07 7.28 -26.75
C VAL A 4 1.72 6.75 -27.20
N SER A 5 0.76 6.63 -26.28
CA SER A 5 -0.61 6.34 -26.65
C SER A 5 -1.05 7.49 -27.55
N GLU A 6 -1.15 7.22 -28.86
CA GLU A 6 -1.67 8.20 -29.81
C GLU A 6 -3.04 8.62 -29.29
N VAL A 7 -3.15 9.91 -28.98
CA VAL A 7 -4.43 10.52 -28.59
C VAL A 7 -5.39 10.26 -29.75
N PRO A 8 -6.57 9.65 -29.51
CA PRO A 8 -7.46 9.26 -30.59
C PRO A 8 -7.73 10.41 -31.55
N GLU A 9 -7.71 10.12 -32.85
CA GLU A 9 -8.03 11.11 -33.88
C GLU A 9 -9.40 11.75 -33.55
N HIS A 10 -9.48 13.08 -33.60
CA HIS A 10 -10.63 13.91 -33.21
C HIS A 10 -10.84 14.22 -31.72
N PHE A 11 -9.90 13.90 -30.82
CA PHE A 11 -10.00 14.33 -29.42
C PHE A 11 -10.13 15.86 -29.26
N GLU A 12 -9.58 16.63 -30.20
CA GLU A 12 -9.70 18.09 -30.25
C GLU A 12 -11.15 18.59 -30.33
N LYS A 13 -12.08 17.79 -30.89
CA LYS A 13 -13.51 18.14 -30.95
C LYS A 13 -14.15 18.20 -29.56
N LEU A 14 -13.56 17.52 -28.56
CA LEU A 14 -14.05 17.59 -27.19
C LEU A 14 -13.74 18.94 -26.54
N ALA A 15 -12.79 19.71 -27.09
CA ALA A 15 -12.40 20.98 -26.50
C ALA A 15 -13.56 21.98 -26.47
N GLN A 16 -14.48 21.90 -27.42
CA GLN A 16 -15.66 22.79 -27.53
C GLN A 16 -16.76 22.51 -26.48
N ILE A 17 -16.62 21.47 -25.65
CA ILE A 17 -17.63 21.12 -24.65
C ILE A 17 -17.55 22.12 -23.49
N GLU A 18 -18.53 23.03 -23.42
CA GLU A 18 -18.64 24.00 -22.32
C GLU A 18 -19.51 23.49 -21.15
N LYS A 19 -20.52 22.69 -21.47
CA LYS A 19 -21.53 22.20 -20.51
C LYS A 19 -21.78 20.73 -20.73
N LEU A 20 -21.78 19.96 -19.66
CA LEU A 20 -22.12 18.55 -19.66
C LEU A 20 -23.40 18.34 -18.85
N TYR A 21 -24.43 17.76 -19.47
CA TYR A 21 -25.63 17.29 -18.78
C TYR A 21 -25.55 15.78 -18.59
N GLY A 22 -25.35 15.33 -17.34
CA GLY A 22 -25.18 13.93 -17.01
C GLY A 22 -24.06 13.69 -15.99
N HIS A 23 -23.22 12.69 -16.29
CA HIS A 23 -22.13 12.23 -15.43
C HIS A 23 -20.82 12.28 -16.20
N LEU A 24 -19.79 12.92 -15.64
CA LEU A 24 -18.42 12.78 -16.13
C LEU A 24 -17.72 11.69 -15.33
N VAL A 25 -17.43 10.56 -15.99
CA VAL A 25 -16.71 9.43 -15.38
C VAL A 25 -15.38 9.25 -16.08
N VAL A 26 -14.28 9.39 -15.35
CA VAL A 26 -12.92 9.18 -15.83
C VAL A 26 -12.34 8.03 -15.04
N LYS A 27 -12.38 6.84 -15.62
CA LYS A 27 -12.04 5.59 -14.94
C LYS A 27 -11.13 4.68 -15.74
N GLY A 28 -10.13 4.10 -15.08
CA GLY A 28 -9.38 2.96 -15.63
C GLY A 28 -8.45 3.32 -16.79
N ASN A 29 -8.08 4.60 -16.92
CA ASN A 29 -7.25 5.06 -18.03
C ASN A 29 -5.76 4.92 -17.70
N GLU A 30 -4.99 4.43 -18.67
CA GLU A 30 -3.52 4.36 -18.59
C GLU A 30 -2.83 5.46 -19.41
N GLY A 31 -3.52 6.02 -20.41
CA GLY A 31 -2.97 7.01 -21.36
C GLY A 31 -3.52 8.43 -21.25
N ILE A 32 -4.44 8.69 -20.31
CA ILE A 32 -5.02 10.03 -20.10
C ILE A 32 -4.37 10.65 -18.86
N PRO A 33 -3.38 11.54 -19.01
CA PRO A 33 -2.65 12.10 -17.88
C PRO A 33 -3.46 13.15 -17.12
N ASP A 34 -4.41 13.83 -17.77
CA ASP A 34 -5.26 14.85 -17.17
C ASP A 34 -6.48 15.18 -18.06
N LEU A 35 -7.30 16.15 -17.68
CA LEU A 35 -8.49 16.60 -18.41
C LEU A 35 -8.26 17.90 -19.19
N SER A 36 -7.02 18.26 -19.51
CA SER A 36 -6.70 19.48 -20.27
C SER A 36 -7.25 19.49 -21.69
N PHE A 37 -7.71 18.34 -22.19
CA PHE A 37 -8.44 18.21 -23.45
C PHE A 37 -9.88 18.74 -23.39
N LEU A 38 -10.38 19.12 -22.20
CA LEU A 38 -11.66 19.80 -21.99
C LEU A 38 -11.45 21.24 -21.47
N PRO A 39 -10.68 22.09 -22.16
CA PRO A 39 -10.28 23.40 -21.64
C PRO A 39 -11.46 24.33 -21.34
N TYR A 40 -12.59 24.15 -22.03
CA TYR A 40 -13.77 25.01 -21.88
C TYR A 40 -14.88 24.43 -21.00
N LEU A 41 -14.71 23.23 -20.43
CA LEU A 41 -15.74 22.61 -19.59
C LEU A 41 -15.98 23.43 -18.31
N GLY A 42 -17.04 24.21 -18.30
CA GLY A 42 -17.39 25.11 -17.20
C GLY A 42 -18.51 24.58 -16.30
N GLU A 43 -19.39 23.71 -16.80
CA GLU A 43 -20.52 23.21 -16.01
C GLU A 43 -20.72 21.71 -16.19
N ILE A 44 -20.94 21.00 -15.07
CA ILE A 44 -21.43 19.63 -15.05
C ILE A 44 -22.75 19.63 -14.29
N ARG A 45 -23.83 19.19 -14.93
CA ARG A 45 -25.17 19.15 -14.32
C ARG A 45 -25.72 17.74 -14.33
N SER A 46 -25.86 17.13 -13.16
CA SER A 46 -26.49 15.82 -13.04
C SER A 46 -27.97 15.94 -12.75
N SER A 47 -28.81 15.33 -13.58
CA SER A 47 -30.25 15.20 -13.30
C SER A 47 -30.55 14.16 -12.21
N ASN A 48 -29.59 13.30 -11.86
CA ASN A 48 -29.77 12.22 -10.91
C ASN A 48 -28.94 12.44 -9.65
N LYS A 49 -29.61 12.89 -8.58
CA LYS A 49 -29.01 13.11 -7.26
C LYS A 49 -28.43 11.86 -6.59
N LYS A 50 -28.68 10.65 -7.11
CA LYS A 50 -28.14 9.39 -6.54
C LYS A 50 -26.72 9.06 -7.01
N ASN A 51 -26.25 9.73 -8.06
CA ASN A 51 -24.99 9.44 -8.72
C ASN A 51 -24.05 10.65 -8.64
N PHE A 52 -22.74 10.42 -8.65
CA PHE A 52 -21.76 11.50 -8.73
C PHE A 52 -21.87 12.23 -10.06
N ALA A 53 -21.95 13.55 -10.03
CA ALA A 53 -21.85 14.37 -11.24
C ALA A 53 -20.45 14.27 -11.85
N LEU A 54 -19.41 14.20 -11.00
CA LEU A 54 -18.02 14.00 -11.37
C LEU A 54 -17.42 12.82 -10.61
N GLU A 55 -16.95 11.81 -11.33
CA GLU A 55 -16.26 10.65 -10.77
C GLU A 55 -14.93 10.40 -11.49
N VAL A 56 -13.83 10.48 -10.76
CA VAL A 56 -12.47 10.23 -11.26
C VAL A 56 -11.81 9.20 -10.36
N HIS A 57 -11.42 8.04 -10.90
CA HIS A 57 -10.70 7.01 -10.14
C HIS A 57 -10.02 5.98 -11.04
N ASP A 58 -9.18 5.10 -10.51
CA ASP A 58 -8.56 4.01 -11.28
C ASP A 58 -7.68 4.46 -12.47
N ASN A 59 -7.30 5.74 -12.56
CA ASN A 59 -6.43 6.22 -13.65
C ASN A 59 -4.97 6.22 -13.22
N GLN A 60 -4.08 5.65 -14.03
CA GLN A 60 -2.63 5.62 -13.76
C GLN A 60 -2.00 6.95 -14.19
N ASN A 61 -1.08 7.49 -13.37
CA ASN A 61 -0.38 8.76 -13.67
C ASN A 61 -1.30 9.98 -13.89
N PHE A 62 -2.55 9.92 -13.41
CA PHE A 62 -3.51 11.00 -13.60
C PHE A 62 -3.26 12.15 -12.62
N VAL A 63 -3.13 13.36 -13.16
CA VAL A 63 -3.03 14.63 -12.44
C VAL A 63 -4.28 15.44 -12.73
N VAL A 64 -4.86 16.09 -11.72
CA VAL A 64 -6.08 16.91 -11.90
C VAL A 64 -5.78 18.25 -12.58
N LYS A 65 -5.40 18.24 -13.86
CA LYS A 65 -5.34 19.45 -14.69
C LYS A 65 -6.53 19.52 -15.64
N GLY A 66 -6.83 20.74 -16.10
CA GLY A 66 -7.94 21.00 -17.03
C GLY A 66 -9.33 21.05 -16.40
N LEU A 67 -9.41 20.85 -15.08
CA LEU A 67 -10.66 21.00 -14.31
C LEU A 67 -10.78 22.37 -13.64
N ASP A 68 -9.78 23.23 -13.75
CA ASP A 68 -9.75 24.56 -13.13
C ASP A 68 -10.75 25.55 -13.78
N SER A 69 -11.25 25.21 -14.97
CA SER A 69 -12.27 26.00 -15.69
C SER A 69 -13.70 25.72 -15.21
N ILE A 70 -13.91 24.65 -14.41
CA ILE A 70 -15.22 24.30 -13.90
C ILE A 70 -15.70 25.37 -12.92
N LYS A 71 -16.90 25.88 -13.15
CA LYS A 71 -17.59 26.89 -12.32
C LYS A 71 -18.75 26.31 -11.53
N LEU A 72 -19.28 25.16 -11.97
CA LEU A 72 -20.42 24.50 -11.33
C LEU A 72 -20.37 22.98 -11.55
N ILE A 73 -20.51 22.23 -10.45
CA ILE A 73 -20.83 20.81 -10.42
C ILE A 73 -22.14 20.67 -9.66
N ASP A 74 -23.24 20.50 -10.39
CA ASP A 74 -24.55 20.26 -9.81
C ASP A 74 -24.73 18.76 -9.50
N GLY A 75 -24.37 18.37 -8.27
CA GLY A 75 -24.34 16.99 -7.77
C GLY A 75 -23.13 16.71 -6.88
N ASP A 76 -22.89 15.44 -6.54
CA ASP A 76 -21.72 15.02 -5.76
C ASP A 76 -20.47 14.85 -6.65
N ALA A 77 -19.29 15.02 -6.07
CA ALA A 77 -18.01 14.81 -6.74
C ALA A 77 -17.12 13.82 -5.96
N LYS A 78 -16.47 12.90 -6.69
CA LYS A 78 -15.54 11.92 -6.12
C LYS A 78 -14.28 11.84 -6.97
N ILE A 79 -13.15 12.18 -6.37
CA ILE A 79 -11.85 12.19 -7.04
C ILE A 79 -10.88 11.33 -6.24
N ILE A 80 -10.48 10.20 -6.82
CA ILE A 80 -9.45 9.30 -6.30
C ILE A 80 -8.22 9.40 -7.19
N THR A 81 -7.14 9.94 -6.65
CA THR A 81 -5.85 10.04 -7.34
C THR A 81 -4.89 8.93 -6.92
N GLU A 82 -3.75 8.83 -7.61
CA GLU A 82 -2.71 7.88 -7.24
C GLU A 82 -1.98 8.34 -5.97
N LYS A 83 -1.50 9.58 -5.95
CA LYS A 83 -0.87 10.23 -4.79
C LYS A 83 -1.60 11.51 -4.40
N ASP A 84 -1.47 11.91 -3.15
CA ASP A 84 -2.14 13.11 -2.62
C ASP A 84 -1.71 14.40 -3.36
N THR A 85 -0.46 14.44 -3.83
CA THR A 85 0.08 15.58 -4.58
C THR A 85 -0.49 15.73 -5.99
N ASP A 86 -1.18 14.71 -6.53
CA ASP A 86 -1.90 14.81 -7.80
C ASP A 86 -3.17 15.63 -7.71
N ALA A 87 -3.64 15.91 -6.48
CA ALA A 87 -4.74 16.82 -6.21
C ALA A 87 -4.31 17.86 -5.16
N PRO A 88 -3.66 18.96 -5.58
CA PRO A 88 -3.22 20.00 -4.66
C PRO A 88 -4.37 20.58 -3.81
N SER A 89 -4.06 21.10 -2.61
CA SER A 89 -5.07 21.66 -1.70
C SER A 89 -5.90 22.77 -2.34
N ALA A 90 -5.28 23.62 -3.17
CA ALA A 90 -5.97 24.67 -3.93
C ALA A 90 -7.03 24.08 -4.88
N PHE A 91 -6.70 22.99 -5.58
CA PHE A 91 -7.64 22.29 -6.44
C PHE A 91 -8.78 21.64 -5.64
N LYS A 92 -8.46 20.93 -4.55
CA LYS A 92 -9.48 20.33 -3.67
C LYS A 92 -10.47 21.40 -3.17
N LYS A 93 -9.95 22.55 -2.76
CA LYS A 93 -10.75 23.71 -2.36
C LYS A 93 -11.62 24.22 -3.51
N HIS A 94 -11.06 24.43 -4.69
CA HIS A 94 -11.79 24.88 -5.87
C HIS A 94 -12.97 23.95 -6.20
N ILE A 95 -12.72 22.63 -6.34
CA ILE A 95 -13.78 21.66 -6.61
C ILE A 95 -14.84 21.66 -5.51
N THR A 96 -14.44 21.78 -4.24
CA THR A 96 -15.40 21.88 -3.13
C THR A 96 -16.27 23.13 -3.27
N ASP A 97 -15.66 24.28 -3.60
CA ASP A 97 -16.36 25.57 -3.72
C ASP A 97 -17.37 25.59 -4.88
N VAL A 98 -17.10 24.85 -5.97
CA VAL A 98 -17.98 24.81 -7.17
C VAL A 98 -18.97 23.63 -7.17
N THR A 99 -18.91 22.74 -6.18
CA THR A 99 -19.81 21.57 -6.08
C THR A 99 -21.00 21.87 -5.20
N THR A 100 -22.22 21.63 -5.69
CA THR A 100 -23.45 21.84 -4.90
C THR A 100 -23.71 20.72 -3.90
N GLY A 101 -23.21 19.51 -4.19
CA GLY A 101 -23.26 18.33 -3.31
C GLY A 101 -22.00 18.12 -2.47
N LYS A 102 -21.70 16.86 -2.16
CA LYS A 102 -20.49 16.46 -1.42
C LYS A 102 -19.33 16.26 -2.37
N ALA A 103 -18.23 16.99 -2.15
CA ALA A 103 -16.94 16.69 -2.76
C ALA A 103 -16.12 15.76 -1.86
N SER A 104 -15.56 14.69 -2.42
CA SER A 104 -14.72 13.73 -1.71
C SER A 104 -13.42 13.49 -2.48
N PHE A 105 -12.31 13.53 -1.74
CA PHE A 105 -10.96 13.38 -2.28
C PHE A 105 -10.24 12.30 -1.51
N SER A 106 -9.58 11.41 -2.22
CA SER A 106 -8.74 10.39 -1.60
C SER A 106 -7.61 9.97 -2.53
N SER A 107 -6.58 9.35 -1.96
CA SER A 107 -5.47 8.79 -2.71
C SER A 107 -5.45 7.27 -2.59
N ARG A 108 -4.88 6.59 -3.58
CA ARG A 108 -4.59 5.15 -3.50
C ARG A 108 -3.36 4.87 -2.66
N LYS A 109 -2.38 5.76 -2.72
CA LYS A 109 -1.15 5.73 -1.92
C LYS A 109 -1.35 6.57 -0.68
N CYS A 110 -1.24 5.94 0.48
CA CYS A 110 -1.32 6.59 1.79
C CYS A 110 0.02 6.55 2.49
N ARG A 111 0.24 7.46 3.43
CA ARG A 111 1.45 7.43 4.25
C ARG A 111 1.36 6.30 5.29
N GLY A 112 2.47 5.63 5.55
CA GLY A 112 2.64 4.73 6.68
C GLY A 112 2.61 5.48 8.02
N GLY A 113 2.47 4.72 9.11
CA GLY A 113 2.40 5.24 10.46
C GLY A 113 2.02 4.17 11.47
N GLN A 114 1.96 4.57 12.74
CA GLN A 114 1.44 3.74 13.81
C GLN A 114 -0.09 3.76 13.80
N ILE A 115 -0.70 2.57 13.83
CA ILE A 115 -2.15 2.42 13.89
C ILE A 115 -2.65 2.95 15.23
N GLY A 116 -3.56 3.91 15.14
CA GLY A 116 -4.37 4.45 16.23
C GLY A 116 -5.59 5.15 15.63
N ALA A 117 -6.48 5.68 16.47
CA ALA A 117 -7.68 6.38 16.01
C ALA A 117 -7.34 7.50 15.01
N GLU A 118 -6.36 8.36 15.33
CA GLU A 118 -5.94 9.45 14.45
C GLU A 118 -5.41 8.99 13.09
N TYR A 119 -4.65 7.88 13.05
CA TYR A 119 -4.15 7.32 11.80
C TYR A 119 -5.30 6.77 10.95
N LEU A 120 -6.20 6.02 11.60
CA LEU A 120 -7.35 5.42 10.94
C LEU A 120 -8.37 6.44 10.48
N ASP A 121 -8.51 7.61 11.12
CA ASP A 121 -9.35 8.70 10.66
C ASP A 121 -8.82 9.32 9.37
N LYS A 122 -7.49 9.42 9.25
CA LYS A 122 -6.80 10.04 8.10
C LYS A 122 -6.65 9.10 6.90
N ILE A 123 -6.60 7.78 7.12
CA ILE A 123 -6.48 6.84 6.01
C ILE A 123 -7.80 6.82 5.23
N GLY A 124 -7.77 7.15 3.94
CA GLY A 124 -8.97 7.14 3.11
C GLY A 124 -9.45 5.72 2.81
N ASP A 125 -10.76 5.53 2.58
CA ASP A 125 -11.34 4.21 2.26
C ASP A 125 -10.84 3.64 0.92
N SER A 126 -10.23 4.49 0.08
CA SER A 126 -9.60 4.09 -1.18
C SER A 126 -8.14 3.69 -1.04
N CYS A 127 -7.59 3.62 0.16
CA CYS A 127 -6.19 3.29 0.36
C CYS A 127 -5.90 1.87 -0.10
N ARG A 128 -5.04 1.72 -1.10
CA ARG A 128 -4.58 0.42 -1.63
C ARG A 128 -3.12 0.17 -1.36
N GLU A 129 -2.32 1.22 -1.26
CA GLU A 129 -0.88 1.11 -1.04
C GLU A 129 -0.45 2.01 0.11
N ILE A 130 0.39 1.50 1.00
CA ILE A 130 1.01 2.27 2.07
C ILE A 130 2.46 2.58 1.68
N ILE A 131 2.84 3.85 1.78
CA ILE A 131 4.20 4.35 1.55
C ILE A 131 4.86 4.60 2.91
N GLY A 132 5.82 3.76 3.27
CA GLY A 132 6.44 3.69 4.59
C GLY A 132 5.91 2.53 5.43
N ASP A 133 6.28 2.53 6.71
CA ASP A 133 5.98 1.42 7.63
C ASP A 133 4.52 1.48 8.10
N LEU A 134 3.86 0.32 8.20
CA LEU A 134 2.61 0.14 8.95
C LEU A 134 2.94 -0.49 10.29
N ILE A 135 2.73 0.25 11.38
CA ILE A 135 3.16 -0.14 12.72
C ILE A 135 1.93 -0.41 13.61
N ILE A 136 1.77 -1.64 14.05
CA ILE A 136 0.72 -2.12 14.94
C ILE A 136 1.39 -2.44 16.27
N GLN A 137 1.45 -1.46 17.17
CA GLN A 137 2.27 -1.58 18.37
C GLN A 137 1.55 -1.12 19.63
N GLY A 138 1.63 -1.94 20.68
CA GLY A 138 1.19 -1.58 22.03
C GLY A 138 -0.33 -1.45 22.19
N LEU A 139 -1.13 -2.06 21.30
CA LEU A 139 -2.58 -1.95 21.35
C LEU A 139 -3.18 -2.82 22.47
N THR A 140 -3.79 -2.16 23.45
CA THR A 140 -4.58 -2.77 24.53
C THR A 140 -6.04 -2.94 24.18
N GLU A 141 -6.52 -2.20 23.19
CA GLU A 141 -7.85 -2.31 22.60
C GLU A 141 -7.72 -2.23 21.07
N THR A 142 -8.57 -2.98 20.36
CA THR A 142 -8.60 -2.93 18.90
C THR A 142 -9.34 -1.66 18.47
N PRO A 143 -8.73 -0.76 17.67
CA PRO A 143 -9.42 0.41 17.17
C PRO A 143 -10.69 0.04 16.39
N LYS A 144 -11.80 0.76 16.63
CA LYS A 144 -13.11 0.46 16.02
C LYS A 144 -13.05 0.41 14.49
N ASP A 145 -12.23 1.28 13.89
CA ASP A 145 -12.12 1.44 12.44
C ASP A 145 -10.93 0.69 11.82
N ILE A 146 -10.38 -0.32 12.51
CA ILE A 146 -9.25 -1.12 11.98
C ILE A 146 -9.60 -1.79 10.64
N ALA A 147 -10.89 -2.07 10.40
CA ALA A 147 -11.40 -2.64 9.17
C ALA A 147 -11.15 -1.75 7.92
N ARG A 148 -10.87 -0.46 8.08
CA ARG A 148 -10.47 0.42 6.96
C ARG A 148 -9.20 -0.06 6.27
N LEU A 149 -8.38 -0.87 6.94
CA LEU A 149 -7.17 -1.48 6.36
C LEU A 149 -7.44 -2.72 5.51
N ALA A 150 -8.68 -3.23 5.47
CA ALA A 150 -9.04 -4.41 4.68
C ALA A 150 -8.75 -4.27 3.19
N GLY A 151 -8.76 -3.02 2.69
CA GLY A 151 -8.49 -2.68 1.30
C GLY A 151 -7.01 -2.51 0.93
N VAL A 152 -6.09 -2.55 1.90
CA VAL A 152 -4.65 -2.35 1.66
C VAL A 152 -4.08 -3.59 0.98
N GLU A 153 -3.49 -3.41 -0.19
CA GLU A 153 -2.92 -4.46 -1.03
C GLU A 153 -1.40 -4.52 -0.95
N LYS A 154 -0.73 -3.37 -0.78
CA LYS A 154 0.74 -3.29 -0.77
C LYS A 154 1.24 -2.39 0.35
N ILE A 155 2.37 -2.77 0.94
CA ILE A 155 3.12 -1.93 1.89
C ILE A 155 4.53 -1.74 1.33
N HIS A 156 4.86 -0.51 0.94
CA HIS A 156 6.20 -0.07 0.54
C HIS A 156 6.96 0.42 1.78
N GLY A 157 7.24 -0.51 2.67
CA GLY A 157 7.91 -0.35 3.96
C GLY A 157 7.79 -1.65 4.75
N ARG A 158 7.88 -1.54 6.08
CA ARG A 158 7.70 -2.68 6.99
C ARG A 158 6.25 -2.84 7.44
N LEU A 159 5.87 -4.08 7.71
CA LEU A 159 4.73 -4.40 8.57
C LEU A 159 5.27 -4.82 9.95
N VAL A 160 5.08 -3.99 10.95
CA VAL A 160 5.56 -4.23 12.32
C VAL A 160 4.36 -4.50 13.23
N VAL A 161 4.33 -5.65 13.89
CA VAL A 161 3.25 -6.06 14.81
C VAL A 161 3.87 -6.46 16.14
N LYS A 162 3.85 -5.55 17.12
CA LYS A 162 4.61 -5.74 18.37
C LYS A 162 3.86 -5.40 19.64
N GLY A 163 4.04 -6.20 20.68
CA GLY A 163 3.62 -5.82 22.03
C GLY A 163 2.10 -5.62 22.17
N ASN A 164 1.28 -6.23 21.31
CA ASN A 164 -0.17 -6.06 21.34
C ASN A 164 -0.82 -7.08 22.28
N THR A 165 -1.88 -6.67 22.96
CA THR A 165 -2.73 -7.57 23.75
C THR A 165 -4.14 -7.72 23.15
N ALA A 166 -4.62 -6.72 22.41
CA ALA A 166 -5.92 -6.74 21.74
C ALA A 166 -5.90 -7.39 20.34
N VAL A 167 -4.80 -7.26 19.61
CA VAL A 167 -4.68 -7.80 18.25
C VAL A 167 -4.40 -9.30 18.32
N LYS A 168 -5.33 -10.12 17.81
CA LYS A 168 -5.25 -11.59 17.87
C LYS A 168 -4.66 -12.24 16.62
N ASP A 169 -4.82 -11.58 15.48
CA ASP A 169 -4.27 -12.00 14.19
C ASP A 169 -4.24 -10.81 13.22
N LEU A 170 -3.94 -11.06 11.94
CA LEU A 170 -3.91 -10.06 10.87
C LEU A 170 -5.04 -10.26 9.85
N SER A 171 -6.14 -10.91 10.24
CA SER A 171 -7.28 -11.18 9.34
C SER A 171 -7.97 -9.92 8.83
N PHE A 172 -7.80 -8.77 9.50
CA PHE A 172 -8.30 -7.48 9.02
C PHE A 172 -7.52 -6.92 7.81
N LEU A 173 -6.37 -7.48 7.45
CA LEU A 173 -5.58 -7.11 6.25
C LEU A 173 -5.92 -8.01 5.05
N THR A 174 -7.21 -8.20 4.78
CA THR A 174 -7.71 -9.23 3.85
C THR A 174 -7.19 -9.14 2.42
N ALA A 175 -6.82 -7.95 1.96
CA ALA A 175 -6.36 -7.72 0.59
C ALA A 175 -4.83 -7.66 0.46
N LEU A 176 -4.08 -7.77 1.57
CA LEU A 176 -2.63 -7.57 1.57
C LEU A 176 -1.94 -8.67 0.74
N ARG A 177 -1.25 -8.26 -0.33
CA ARG A 177 -0.59 -9.13 -1.31
C ARG A 177 0.92 -9.02 -1.26
N GLU A 178 1.44 -7.84 -0.91
CA GLU A 178 2.86 -7.55 -1.01
C GLU A 178 3.36 -6.66 0.13
N ILE A 179 4.52 -7.01 0.68
CA ILE A 179 5.28 -6.16 1.58
C ILE A 179 6.68 -5.99 0.98
N SER A 180 7.16 -4.76 0.87
CA SER A 180 8.44 -4.47 0.27
C SER A 180 9.19 -3.38 1.01
N ASN A 181 10.40 -3.73 1.48
CA ASN A 181 11.29 -2.81 2.16
C ASN A 181 12.72 -2.91 1.60
N PRO A 182 12.95 -2.53 0.33
CA PRO A 182 14.20 -2.83 -0.36
C PRO A 182 15.41 -2.05 0.18
N ILE A 183 15.19 -1.03 1.01
CA ILE A 183 16.22 -0.10 1.47
C ILE A 183 16.73 -0.45 2.88
N SER A 184 15.91 -1.09 3.72
CA SER A 184 16.29 -1.34 5.12
C SER A 184 16.96 -2.71 5.29
N LYS A 185 17.86 -2.77 6.27
CA LYS A 185 18.41 -4.04 6.78
C LYS A 185 17.44 -4.76 7.72
N GLU A 186 16.43 -4.03 8.20
CA GLU A 186 15.43 -4.56 9.12
C GLU A 186 14.45 -5.50 8.40
N PRO A 187 13.80 -6.41 9.13
CA PRO A 187 12.80 -7.29 8.55
C PRO A 187 11.64 -6.49 7.92
N SER A 188 11.20 -6.93 6.75
CA SER A 188 10.02 -6.39 6.06
C SER A 188 8.74 -6.77 6.78
N LEU A 189 8.71 -7.97 7.37
CA LEU A 189 7.65 -8.42 8.27
C LEU A 189 8.25 -8.73 9.64
N GLU A 190 7.77 -8.05 10.67
CA GLU A 190 8.21 -8.26 12.03
C GLU A 190 7.02 -8.46 12.97
N ILE A 191 6.94 -9.64 13.60
CA ILE A 191 5.89 -9.99 14.56
C ILE A 191 6.57 -10.44 15.86
N ALA A 192 6.38 -9.72 16.95
CA ALA A 192 7.03 -10.08 18.23
C ALA A 192 6.23 -9.65 19.46
N ASP A 193 6.33 -10.43 20.54
CA ASP A 193 5.79 -10.08 21.86
C ASP A 193 4.28 -9.73 21.87
N ASN A 194 3.48 -10.40 21.03
CA ASN A 194 2.02 -10.23 21.03
C ASN A 194 1.35 -11.31 21.88
N LEU A 195 0.49 -10.91 22.83
CA LEU A 195 -0.15 -11.80 23.79
C LEU A 195 -1.38 -12.49 23.18
N ASN A 196 -1.42 -13.83 23.23
CA ASN A 196 -2.47 -14.65 22.62
C ASN A 196 -2.66 -14.35 21.12
N PHE A 197 -1.56 -14.11 20.40
CA PHE A 197 -1.58 -13.84 18.96
C PHE A 197 -1.35 -15.13 18.17
N ALA A 198 -2.20 -15.40 17.18
CA ALA A 198 -2.02 -16.48 16.21
C ALA A 198 -1.83 -15.88 14.82
N LEU A 199 -0.84 -16.36 14.06
CA LEU A 199 -0.54 -15.84 12.74
C LEU A 199 -1.53 -16.36 11.70
N ASN A 200 -2.71 -15.74 11.67
CA ASN A 200 -3.74 -15.91 10.66
C ASN A 200 -3.89 -14.64 9.82
N GLY A 201 -4.57 -14.75 8.67
CA GLY A 201 -4.95 -13.60 7.85
C GLY A 201 -3.96 -13.18 6.76
N LEU A 202 -2.75 -13.78 6.71
CA LEU A 202 -1.76 -13.49 5.67
C LEU A 202 -1.81 -14.45 4.46
N THR A 203 -2.92 -15.17 4.28
CA THR A 203 -3.08 -16.13 3.17
C THR A 203 -3.15 -15.47 1.79
N SER A 204 -3.53 -14.19 1.73
CA SER A 204 -3.56 -13.39 0.51
C SER A 204 -2.17 -12.92 0.06
N ILE A 205 -1.18 -12.98 0.95
CA ILE A 205 0.16 -12.46 0.69
C ILE A 205 0.87 -13.38 -0.29
N LYS A 206 1.39 -12.79 -1.36
CA LYS A 206 2.04 -13.49 -2.48
C LYS A 206 3.53 -13.27 -2.51
N LYS A 207 4.00 -12.18 -1.88
CA LYS A 207 5.40 -11.79 -1.94
C LYS A 207 5.81 -10.95 -0.75
N ILE A 208 6.97 -11.24 -0.20
CA ILE A 208 7.64 -10.42 0.82
C ILE A 208 9.06 -10.14 0.30
N HIS A 209 9.37 -8.88 0.09
CA HIS A 209 10.70 -8.44 -0.32
C HIS A 209 11.50 -8.06 0.93
N GLY A 210 12.45 -8.92 1.33
CA GLY A 210 13.33 -8.76 2.49
C GLY A 210 13.21 -9.89 3.52
N ASN A 211 13.73 -9.64 4.73
CA ASN A 211 13.73 -10.63 5.81
C ASN A 211 12.38 -10.67 6.56
N VAL A 212 12.06 -11.82 7.16
CA VAL A 212 10.91 -12.02 8.02
C VAL A 212 11.37 -12.47 9.40
N TYR A 213 10.85 -11.84 10.45
CA TYR A 213 11.11 -12.20 11.84
C TYR A 213 9.81 -12.39 12.61
N ILE A 214 9.60 -13.59 13.15
CA ILE A 214 8.40 -13.95 13.91
C ILE A 214 8.81 -14.59 15.24
N LEU A 215 8.48 -13.92 16.35
CA LEU A 215 8.61 -14.42 17.72
C LEU A 215 7.20 -14.65 18.32
N SER A 216 6.85 -15.92 18.51
CA SER A 216 5.55 -16.37 19.02
C SER A 216 5.62 -16.83 20.48
N GLU A 217 4.48 -16.86 21.19
CA GLU A 217 4.43 -17.38 22.56
C GLU A 217 4.46 -18.91 22.58
N LYS A 218 3.82 -19.55 21.60
CA LYS A 218 3.72 -21.00 21.46
C LYS A 218 3.97 -21.40 20.02
N GLU A 219 4.52 -22.60 19.85
CA GLU A 219 4.76 -23.18 18.51
C GLU A 219 3.46 -23.32 17.68
N SER A 220 2.32 -23.54 18.34
CA SER A 220 1.00 -23.64 17.70
C SER A 220 0.50 -22.32 17.12
N ASP A 221 1.03 -21.17 17.56
CA ASP A 221 0.58 -19.85 17.12
C ASP A 221 0.99 -19.57 15.67
N VAL A 222 1.97 -20.33 15.15
CA VAL A 222 2.41 -20.28 13.75
C VAL A 222 2.41 -21.70 13.18
N SER A 223 1.31 -22.08 12.53
CA SER A 223 1.19 -23.42 11.95
C SER A 223 2.30 -23.71 10.93
N SER A 224 2.66 -24.99 10.76
CA SER A 224 3.67 -25.43 9.79
C SER A 224 3.35 -24.98 8.36
N VAL A 225 2.06 -25.00 7.99
CA VAL A 225 1.58 -24.53 6.68
C VAL A 225 1.88 -23.04 6.50
N VAL A 226 1.63 -22.21 7.53
CA VAL A 226 1.94 -20.77 7.50
C VAL A 226 3.45 -20.54 7.43
N LYS A 227 4.26 -21.30 8.21
CA LYS A 227 5.74 -21.22 8.12
C LYS A 227 6.23 -21.51 6.71
N GLN A 228 5.73 -22.59 6.09
CA GLN A 228 6.10 -22.98 4.72
C GLN A 228 5.68 -21.92 3.70
N HIS A 229 4.47 -21.37 3.81
CA HIS A 229 3.97 -20.32 2.92
C HIS A 229 4.83 -19.06 3.01
N ILE A 230 5.13 -18.57 4.21
CA ILE A 230 5.96 -17.37 4.41
C ILE A 230 7.39 -17.59 3.88
N THR A 231 7.98 -18.77 4.13
CA THR A 231 9.30 -19.11 3.61
C THR A 231 9.32 -19.18 2.07
N SER A 232 8.23 -19.61 1.41
CA SER A 232 8.19 -19.75 -0.05
C SER A 232 7.96 -18.43 -0.80
N ILE A 233 7.36 -17.43 -0.16
CA ILE A 233 7.02 -16.14 -0.77
C ILE A 233 7.99 -15.00 -0.41
N THR A 234 8.91 -15.23 0.52
CA THR A 234 9.94 -14.26 0.90
C THR A 234 11.20 -14.46 0.06
N ASP A 235 11.83 -13.38 -0.39
CA ASP A 235 13.13 -13.45 -1.09
C ASP A 235 14.35 -13.28 -0.16
N GLY A 236 14.12 -12.90 1.10
CA GLY A 236 15.13 -12.89 2.17
C GLY A 236 15.09 -14.13 3.08
N THR A 237 15.52 -13.94 4.33
CA THR A 237 15.52 -15.01 5.34
C THR A 237 14.25 -14.98 6.18
N ALA A 238 13.67 -16.14 6.50
CA ALA A 238 12.53 -16.25 7.43
C ALA A 238 12.98 -16.89 8.75
N THR A 239 12.86 -16.15 9.85
CA THR A 239 13.23 -16.60 11.19
C THR A 239 11.98 -16.76 12.05
N PHE A 240 11.78 -17.97 12.59
CA PHE A 240 10.67 -18.30 13.48
C PHE A 240 11.22 -18.73 14.83
N LEU A 241 10.84 -18.01 15.89
CA LEU A 241 11.23 -18.29 17.27
C LEU A 241 9.98 -18.47 18.13
N VAL A 242 10.12 -19.30 19.16
CA VAL A 242 9.14 -19.45 20.22
C VAL A 242 9.77 -18.92 21.50
N LYS A 243 9.05 -18.03 22.19
CA LYS A 243 9.49 -17.48 23.46
C LYS A 243 9.65 -18.62 24.46
N GLN A 244 10.89 -18.89 24.86
CA GLN A 244 11.13 -19.87 25.90
C GLN A 244 10.48 -19.34 27.17
N LYS A 245 9.49 -20.05 27.69
CA LYS A 245 8.94 -19.78 29.02
C LYS A 245 10.10 -19.94 29.98
N THR A 246 10.72 -18.82 30.37
CA THR A 246 11.75 -18.81 31.41
C THR A 246 11.07 -19.45 32.60
N ALA A 247 11.40 -20.71 32.88
CA ALA A 247 10.81 -21.44 33.97
C ALA A 247 11.17 -20.65 35.21
N GLY A 248 10.20 -19.87 35.71
CA GLY A 248 10.34 -19.07 36.91
C GLY A 248 10.64 -20.02 38.06
N GLY A 249 11.93 -20.23 38.29
CA GLY A 249 12.46 -20.82 39.51
C GLY A 249 12.11 -19.90 40.66
N ALA A 250 11.00 -20.21 41.32
CA ALA A 250 10.88 -20.08 42.75
C ALA A 250 10.77 -21.51 43.33
N GLN A 251 11.86 -22.28 43.23
CA GLN A 251 12.07 -23.41 44.12
C GLN A 251 12.70 -22.86 45.40
N THR A 252 11.87 -22.77 46.44
CA THR A 252 12.27 -22.57 47.82
C THR A 252 13.25 -23.68 48.22
N SER A 253 14.52 -23.32 48.38
CA SER A 253 15.54 -24.19 48.97
C SER A 253 15.16 -24.51 50.42
N LYS A 254 14.77 -25.75 50.69
CA LYS A 254 14.87 -26.34 52.02
C LYS A 254 16.29 -26.89 52.17
N GLN A 255 17.07 -26.11 52.89
CA GLN A 255 18.44 -26.35 53.32
C GLN A 255 18.51 -27.58 54.24
N GLY A 256 19.22 -28.62 53.77
CA GLY A 256 19.72 -29.73 54.58
C GLY A 256 21.24 -29.62 54.66
N THR A 257 21.72 -29.40 55.88
CA THR A 257 23.11 -29.42 56.40
C THR A 257 23.86 -30.69 55.92
N THR A 258 25.16 -30.72 55.57
CA THR A 258 26.39 -30.54 56.39
C THR A 258 27.65 -30.56 55.45
N PRO A 259 28.92 -30.40 55.91
CA PRO A 259 29.85 -29.38 55.39
C PRO A 259 31.08 -29.94 54.66
N SER A 260 31.70 -29.18 53.75
CA SER A 260 33.17 -29.19 53.59
C SER A 260 33.69 -28.02 52.76
N GLU A 261 34.62 -27.31 53.39
CA GLU A 261 35.77 -26.56 52.87
C GLU A 261 35.64 -25.44 51.82
N ALA A 262 36.18 -24.29 52.23
CA ALA A 262 36.47 -23.09 51.45
C ALA A 262 37.69 -23.29 50.52
N PRO A 263 37.96 -22.40 49.53
CA PRO A 263 38.56 -21.09 49.84
C PRO A 263 38.05 -19.88 49.02
N THR A 264 37.92 -18.76 49.75
CA THR A 264 38.41 -17.39 49.47
C THR A 264 38.19 -16.66 48.12
N SER A 265 37.55 -15.48 48.24
CA SER A 265 37.99 -14.15 47.74
C SER A 265 37.18 -13.41 46.66
N ILE A 266 36.48 -12.36 47.13
CA ILE A 266 36.55 -10.94 46.67
C ILE A 266 36.06 -10.60 45.23
N LYS A 267 34.93 -9.86 45.12
CA LYS A 267 34.93 -8.40 44.81
C LYS A 267 33.52 -7.79 44.91
N LYS A 268 33.45 -6.68 45.65
CA LYS A 268 32.30 -5.85 45.98
C LYS A 268 32.28 -4.67 45.00
N ILE A 269 31.22 -4.46 44.22
CA ILE A 269 30.99 -3.19 43.52
C ILE A 269 29.54 -2.72 43.71
N HIS A 270 29.45 -1.43 43.96
CA HIS A 270 28.36 -0.61 44.43
C HIS A 270 27.12 -0.57 43.52
N SER A 271 25.95 -0.59 44.17
CA SER A 271 24.67 -0.13 43.64
C SER A 271 24.58 1.39 43.82
N GLY A 272 24.35 2.11 42.72
CA GLY A 272 24.18 3.56 42.68
C GLY A 272 22.72 3.94 42.48
N SER A 273 22.20 4.68 43.45
CA SER A 273 20.83 5.16 43.60
C SER A 273 20.36 6.09 42.48
N VAL A 274 19.09 5.90 42.11
CA VAL A 274 18.23 6.84 41.40
C VAL A 274 18.11 8.15 42.18
N LYS A 275 18.21 9.29 41.50
CA LYS A 275 17.72 10.60 41.98
C LYS A 275 16.67 11.11 41.00
N ALA A 276 15.46 11.28 41.53
CA ALA A 276 14.43 12.13 40.98
C ALA A 276 14.84 13.60 41.16
N VAL A 277 14.59 14.44 40.15
CA VAL A 277 14.61 15.90 40.27
C VAL A 277 13.31 16.42 39.67
N THR A 278 12.56 17.07 40.55
CA THR A 278 11.33 17.83 40.34
C THR A 278 11.56 19.14 39.62
N GLU A 279 10.56 19.50 38.82
CA GLU A 279 10.00 20.82 38.51
C GLU A 279 10.84 22.08 38.77
N THR A 280 10.89 22.94 37.75
CA THR A 280 10.49 24.35 37.89
C THR A 280 10.21 24.93 36.50
N GLY A 281 9.01 25.47 36.31
CA GLY A 281 8.68 26.32 35.18
C GLY A 281 9.34 27.70 35.31
N VAL A 282 9.41 28.45 34.21
CA VAL A 282 9.39 29.91 34.16
C VAL A 282 9.26 30.36 32.69
N THR A 283 8.14 31.05 32.45
CA THR A 283 7.92 32.28 31.66
C THR A 283 8.34 32.34 30.18
N ARG A 284 7.30 32.36 29.32
CA ARG A 284 7.32 32.86 27.94
C ARG A 284 7.52 34.38 27.92
N THR A 285 8.51 34.84 27.18
CA THR A 285 8.60 36.22 26.68
C THR A 285 8.63 36.19 25.16
N LEU A 286 7.61 36.78 24.53
CA LEU A 286 7.52 37.03 23.09
C LEU A 286 8.23 38.35 22.77
N VAL A 287 9.19 38.32 21.84
CA VAL A 287 9.75 39.50 21.16
C VAL A 287 9.91 39.13 19.67
N PRO A 288 9.57 40.04 18.73
CA PRO A 288 9.41 39.71 17.32
C PRO A 288 10.76 39.63 16.58
N ILE A 289 10.87 38.68 15.65
CA ILE A 289 12.02 38.54 14.76
C ILE A 289 11.74 39.36 13.49
N SER A 290 12.47 40.47 13.37
CA SER A 290 12.66 41.22 12.14
C SER A 290 13.70 40.56 11.23
N GLU A 291 13.53 40.76 9.93
CA GLU A 291 14.42 40.36 8.84
C GLU A 291 15.90 40.61 9.10
N GLN A 292 16.74 39.59 8.82
CA GLN A 292 18.13 39.81 8.44
C GLN A 292 18.54 38.89 7.31
N LYS A 293 18.71 39.52 6.16
CA LYS A 293 19.37 39.08 4.93
C LYS A 293 20.87 39.01 5.22
N ASN A 294 21.50 37.85 5.13
CA ASN A 294 22.96 37.75 5.08
C ASN A 294 23.42 36.59 4.20
N ALA A 295 24.24 36.96 3.22
CA ALA A 295 24.96 36.08 2.32
C ALA A 295 26.06 35.34 3.09
N SER A 296 26.08 34.01 3.01
CA SER A 296 27.17 33.19 3.54
C SER A 296 28.01 32.63 2.40
N LYS A 297 29.17 33.27 2.21
CA LYS A 297 30.35 32.81 1.49
C LYS A 297 30.88 31.54 2.18
N SER A 298 30.86 30.41 1.47
CA SER A 298 31.38 29.13 1.95
C SER A 298 32.85 28.99 1.54
N GLU A 299 33.74 29.06 2.53
CA GLU A 299 35.16 28.77 2.41
C GLU A 299 35.41 27.27 2.20
N HIS A 300 36.20 26.96 1.16
CA HIS A 300 36.78 25.66 0.91
C HIS A 300 37.95 25.42 1.87
N HIS A 301 37.78 24.52 2.84
CA HIS A 301 38.91 23.88 3.50
C HIS A 301 39.30 22.60 2.73
N GLY A 302 40.47 22.66 2.10
CA GLY A 302 41.14 21.52 1.51
C GLY A 302 41.65 20.55 2.59
N SER A 303 41.40 19.26 2.37
CA SER A 303 42.05 18.18 3.11
C SER A 303 42.94 17.38 2.15
N ALA A 304 44.14 17.10 2.64
CA ALA A 304 45.30 16.69 1.88
C ALA A 304 45.28 15.21 1.44
N LYS A 305 45.65 15.02 0.17
CA LYS A 305 46.42 13.93 -0.44
C LYS A 305 46.69 12.67 0.43
N GLY A 306 45.95 11.61 0.14
CA GLY A 306 46.39 10.22 0.24
C GLY A 306 46.41 9.59 -1.16
N GLY A 307 47.48 9.87 -1.93
CA GLY A 307 47.65 9.39 -3.30
C GLY A 307 48.40 8.07 -3.34
N GLY A 308 47.76 7.02 -3.86
CA GLY A 308 48.44 5.77 -4.21
C GLY A 308 47.54 4.54 -4.12
N SER A 309 46.59 4.39 -5.05
CA SER A 309 45.98 3.09 -5.46
C SER A 309 44.75 3.24 -6.40
N SER A 310 44.25 4.46 -6.63
CA SER A 310 42.98 4.66 -7.36
C SER A 310 43.04 4.31 -8.86
N ALA A 311 44.22 4.39 -9.50
CA ALA A 311 44.34 4.09 -10.93
C ALA A 311 44.11 2.61 -11.26
N ILE A 312 44.44 1.69 -10.34
CA ILE A 312 44.28 0.25 -10.56
C ILE A 312 42.79 -0.14 -10.56
N TRP A 313 42.00 0.44 -9.65
CA TRP A 313 40.57 0.16 -9.57
C TRP A 313 39.79 0.65 -10.79
N ILE A 314 40.18 1.77 -11.39
CA ILE A 314 39.54 2.29 -12.62
C ILE A 314 39.75 1.32 -13.79
N VAL A 315 40.95 0.76 -13.93
CA VAL A 315 41.25 -0.22 -14.99
C VAL A 315 40.45 -1.51 -14.79
N VAL A 316 40.34 -2.00 -13.54
CA VAL A 316 39.53 -3.20 -13.23
C VAL A 316 38.05 -2.97 -13.55
N ILE A 317 37.50 -1.81 -13.18
CA ILE A 317 36.09 -1.46 -13.48
C ILE A 317 35.87 -1.40 -15.00
N LEU A 318 36.78 -0.79 -15.76
CA LEU A 318 36.66 -0.73 -17.22
C LEU A 318 36.69 -2.12 -17.85
N VAL A 319 37.57 -3.03 -17.41
CA VAL A 319 37.60 -4.41 -17.91
C VAL A 319 36.29 -5.15 -17.62
N VAL A 320 35.73 -5.00 -16.42
CA VAL A 320 34.43 -5.61 -16.08
C VAL A 320 33.31 -5.09 -16.96
N ILE A 321 33.26 -3.78 -17.22
CA ILE A 321 32.27 -3.17 -18.13
C ILE A 321 32.40 -3.73 -19.55
N PHE A 322 33.62 -3.85 -20.09
CA PHE A 322 33.84 -4.43 -21.41
C PHE A 322 33.40 -5.90 -21.51
N VAL A 323 33.63 -6.71 -20.47
CA VAL A 323 33.17 -8.11 -20.42
C VAL A 323 31.64 -8.18 -20.40
N LEU A 324 30.98 -7.33 -19.62
CA LEU A 324 29.51 -7.29 -19.57
C LEU A 324 28.89 -6.86 -20.91
N LEU A 325 29.48 -5.88 -21.58
CA LEU A 325 29.03 -5.45 -22.91
C LEU A 325 29.22 -6.55 -23.97
N ALA A 326 30.34 -7.29 -23.93
CA ALA A 326 30.57 -8.43 -24.81
C ALA A 326 29.55 -9.56 -24.60
N LEU A 327 29.22 -9.88 -23.35
CA LEU A 327 28.19 -10.87 -23.01
C LEU A 327 26.79 -10.45 -23.48
N ALA A 328 26.43 -9.17 -23.33
CA ALA A 328 25.17 -8.64 -23.83
C ALA A 328 25.06 -8.74 -25.36
N MET A 329 26.14 -8.39 -26.09
CA MET A 329 26.20 -8.52 -27.55
C MET A 329 26.07 -9.98 -27.99
N LEU A 330 26.72 -10.92 -27.30
CA LEU A 330 26.56 -12.36 -27.55
C LEU A 330 25.10 -12.81 -27.32
N GLY A 331 24.45 -12.33 -26.25
CA GLY A 331 23.03 -12.60 -25.97
C GLY A 331 22.11 -12.18 -27.11
N VAL A 332 22.32 -10.98 -27.68
CA VAL A 332 21.55 -10.48 -28.82
C VAL A 332 21.79 -11.33 -30.08
N ILE A 333 23.03 -11.73 -30.34
CA ILE A 333 23.36 -12.61 -31.48
C ILE A 333 22.67 -13.98 -31.34
N PHE A 334 22.67 -14.57 -30.15
CA PHE A 334 21.98 -15.84 -29.90
C PHE A 334 20.46 -15.72 -30.03
N ALA A 335 19.86 -14.65 -29.49
CA ALA A 335 18.43 -14.39 -29.61
C ALA A 335 18.00 -14.22 -31.08
N ASN A 336 18.77 -13.46 -31.86
CA ASN A 336 18.48 -13.26 -33.29
C ASN A 336 18.59 -14.57 -34.09
N LYS A 337 19.60 -15.41 -33.78
CA LYS A 337 19.75 -16.73 -34.42
C LYS A 337 18.61 -17.69 -34.04
N TYR A 338 18.13 -17.61 -32.80
CA TYR A 338 17.01 -18.41 -32.32
C TYR A 338 15.69 -18.02 -33.02
N MET A 339 15.41 -16.72 -33.14
CA MET A 339 14.21 -16.22 -33.82
C MET A 339 14.21 -16.58 -35.32
N LYS A 340 15.36 -16.55 -35.99
CA LYS A 340 15.46 -16.93 -37.41
C LYS A 340 15.17 -18.43 -37.65
N LYS A 341 15.37 -19.30 -36.65
CA LYS A 341 15.05 -20.73 -36.73
C LYS A 341 13.55 -21.02 -36.61
N GLN A 342 12.81 -20.19 -35.88
CA GLN A 342 11.35 -20.31 -35.72
C GLN A 342 10.60 -19.98 -37.03
N HIS A 343 11.06 -18.99 -37.80
CA HIS A 343 10.41 -18.59 -39.05
C HIS A 343 10.53 -19.60 -40.21
N ASN A 344 11.47 -20.55 -40.15
CA ASN A 344 11.64 -21.57 -41.19
C ASN A 344 10.93 -22.91 -40.86
N ALA A 345 10.27 -23.02 -39.71
CA ALA A 345 9.44 -24.18 -39.40
C ALA A 345 8.10 -24.05 -40.13
N LYS A 346 8.03 -24.61 -41.34
CA LYS A 346 6.82 -24.72 -42.15
C LYS A 346 5.73 -25.42 -41.32
N PRO A 347 4.60 -24.76 -40.99
CA PRO A 347 3.55 -25.40 -40.22
C PRO A 347 2.91 -26.51 -41.07
N ALA A 348 2.94 -27.74 -40.56
CA ALA A 348 2.15 -28.82 -41.10
C ALA A 348 0.66 -28.49 -40.86
N HIS A 349 -0.04 -28.14 -41.94
CA HIS A 349 -1.49 -27.99 -41.95
C HIS A 349 -2.13 -29.31 -41.49
N LYS A 350 -2.71 -29.30 -40.29
CA LYS A 350 -3.69 -30.29 -39.87
C LYS A 350 -5.02 -29.55 -39.74
N GLU A 351 -5.84 -29.68 -40.79
CA GLU A 351 -7.26 -29.31 -40.73
C GLU A 351 -7.92 -30.11 -39.61
N VAL A 352 -8.38 -29.42 -38.58
CA VAL A 352 -9.39 -29.93 -37.65
C VAL A 352 -10.49 -28.89 -37.59
N SER A 353 -11.55 -29.17 -38.34
CA SER A 353 -12.87 -28.58 -38.17
C SER A 353 -13.39 -28.97 -36.78
N MET A 354 -13.60 -27.99 -35.90
CA MET A 354 -14.40 -28.16 -34.69
C MET A 354 -15.17 -26.87 -34.39
N SER A 355 -16.28 -26.75 -35.13
CA SER A 355 -17.61 -26.37 -34.64
C SER A 355 -17.69 -25.51 -33.37
N HIS A 356 -18.04 -24.25 -33.61
CA HIS A 356 -19.05 -23.46 -32.88
C HIS A 356 -20.07 -24.32 -32.11
N GLU A 357 -19.91 -24.51 -30.78
CA GLU A 357 -21.06 -24.90 -29.94
C GLU A 357 -20.96 -24.62 -28.41
N LEU A 358 -20.04 -23.76 -27.95
CA LEU A 358 -19.93 -23.46 -26.50
C LEU A 358 -20.28 -22.02 -26.10
N GLY A 359 -20.67 -21.17 -27.06
CA GLY A 359 -21.05 -19.77 -26.79
C GLY A 359 -22.53 -19.53 -26.43
N VAL A 360 -23.43 -20.47 -26.73
CA VAL A 360 -24.89 -20.23 -26.63
C VAL A 360 -25.49 -20.73 -25.31
N ILE A 361 -24.81 -21.61 -24.58
CA ILE A 361 -25.35 -22.19 -23.33
C ILE A 361 -25.19 -21.24 -22.14
N SER A 362 -24.20 -20.35 -22.14
CA SER A 362 -23.95 -19.42 -21.02
C SER A 362 -24.93 -18.23 -20.98
N ALA A 363 -25.39 -17.74 -22.14
CA ALA A 363 -26.31 -16.60 -22.21
C ALA A 363 -27.74 -16.95 -21.76
N ASN A 364 -28.20 -18.19 -22.01
CA ASN A 364 -29.54 -18.61 -21.63
C ASN A 364 -29.71 -18.86 -20.13
N LYS A 365 -28.64 -19.20 -19.40
CA LYS A 365 -28.70 -19.36 -17.94
C LYS A 365 -28.87 -18.01 -17.23
N TYR A 366 -28.21 -16.96 -17.74
CA TYR A 366 -28.26 -15.62 -17.14
C TYR A 366 -29.60 -14.91 -17.37
N MET A 367 -30.26 -15.12 -18.52
CA MET A 367 -31.59 -14.55 -18.79
C MET A 367 -32.71 -15.22 -17.97
N LYS A 368 -32.57 -16.51 -17.65
CA LYS A 368 -33.59 -17.25 -16.88
C LYS A 368 -33.57 -16.89 -15.38
N GLU A 369 -32.42 -16.56 -14.81
CA GLU A 369 -32.30 -16.07 -13.43
C GLU A 369 -32.83 -14.63 -13.28
N GLN A 370 -32.64 -13.76 -14.28
CA GLN A 370 -33.20 -12.40 -14.29
C GLN A 370 -34.74 -12.38 -14.38
N GLN A 371 -35.35 -13.30 -15.13
CA GLN A 371 -36.82 -13.41 -15.21
C GLN A 371 -37.44 -13.96 -13.92
N SER A 372 -36.76 -14.87 -13.22
CA SER A 372 -37.18 -15.41 -11.91
C SER A 372 -37.18 -14.35 -10.80
N ALA A 373 -36.19 -13.45 -10.79
CA ALA A 373 -36.11 -12.39 -9.79
C ALA A 373 -37.25 -11.35 -9.97
N LYS A 374 -37.64 -11.09 -11.22
CA LYS A 374 -38.68 -10.10 -11.54
C LYS A 374 -40.10 -10.56 -11.20
N THR A 375 -40.34 -11.88 -11.18
CA THR A 375 -41.66 -12.43 -10.80
C THR A 375 -41.87 -12.40 -9.29
N ALA A 376 -40.82 -12.62 -8.48
CA ALA A 376 -40.90 -12.60 -7.02
C ALA A 376 -41.23 -11.22 -6.43
N ASP A 377 -40.74 -10.13 -7.03
CA ASP A 377 -41.06 -8.77 -6.57
C ASP A 377 -42.48 -8.33 -6.94
N THR A 378 -43.03 -8.86 -8.04
CA THR A 378 -44.40 -8.53 -8.47
C THR A 378 -45.43 -9.16 -7.55
N GLU A 379 -45.17 -10.39 -7.06
CA GLU A 379 -46.07 -11.12 -6.15
C GLU A 379 -46.08 -10.50 -4.73
N LYS A 380 -44.92 -10.02 -4.25
CA LYS A 380 -44.84 -9.29 -2.97
C LYS A 380 -45.60 -7.97 -2.99
N THR A 381 -45.66 -7.31 -4.14
CA THR A 381 -46.34 -6.02 -4.29
C THR A 381 -47.87 -6.18 -4.37
N MET A 382 -48.38 -7.26 -4.98
CA MET A 382 -49.82 -7.56 -4.99
C MET A 382 -50.35 -8.04 -3.63
N SER A 383 -49.55 -8.79 -2.88
CA SER A 383 -49.92 -9.24 -1.52
C SER A 383 -50.07 -8.06 -0.54
N ARG A 384 -49.23 -7.02 -0.68
CA ARG A 384 -49.30 -5.82 0.17
C ARG A 384 -50.50 -4.95 -0.13
N LYS A 385 -50.85 -4.75 -1.41
CA LYS A 385 -52.05 -4.00 -1.82
C LYS A 385 -53.37 -4.66 -1.40
N SER A 386 -53.42 -5.99 -1.32
CA SER A 386 -54.63 -6.70 -0.89
C SER A 386 -54.86 -6.63 0.63
N ARG A 387 -53.81 -6.33 1.41
CA ARG A 387 -53.92 -6.13 2.86
C ARG A 387 -54.38 -4.71 3.23
N GLU A 388 -54.06 -3.71 2.40
CA GLU A 388 -54.51 -2.32 2.61
C GLU A 388 -55.96 -2.06 2.17
N SER A 389 -56.62 -3.01 1.50
CA SER A 389 -58.03 -2.89 1.09
C SER A 389 -59.02 -3.59 2.03
N LEU A 390 -58.55 -4.14 3.15
CA LEU A 390 -59.32 -4.88 4.14
C LEU A 390 -59.27 -4.25 5.55
N GLU A 391 -58.58 -3.11 5.68
CA GLU A 391 -58.68 -2.16 6.80
C GLU A 391 -59.39 -0.90 6.30
#